data_AF-A0A962JMN3-F1
#
_entry.id   AF-A0A962JMN3-F1
#
_cell.length_a   1.000
_cell.length_b   1.000
_cell.length_c   1.000
_cell.angle_alpha   90.00
_cell.angle_beta   90.00
_cell.angle_gamma   90.00
#
_symmetry.space_group_name_H-M   'P 1'
#
loop_
_entity.id
_entity.type
_entity.pdbx_description
1 polymer ?
#
loop_
_entity_poly.entity_id
_entity_poly.type
_entity_poly.pdbx_seq_one_letter_code
_entity_poly.pdbx_strand_id
1 'polypeptide(L)'
;TRACHLMSWYLLESRRFFGEIALPKEISNATLLDAWLIDYCKDNQVSRISTMLVRQLCPNAVRTKSIHEETINHLAELGRVRTIKEGKKKWLEVNPKLLEA
;
A
#
# COMPACT_ATOMS: atom_id res chain seq x y z
N THR A 1 -23.59 15.69 -18.07
CA THR A 1 -22.28 16.37 -17.90
C THR A 1 -22.18 17.22 -16.63
N ARG A 2 -23.26 17.84 -16.11
CA ARG A 2 -23.23 18.60 -14.83
C ARG A 2 -22.84 17.74 -13.60
N ALA A 3 -23.27 16.48 -13.55
CA ALA A 3 -22.89 15.56 -12.48
C ALA A 3 -21.37 15.30 -12.44
N CYS A 4 -20.72 15.19 -13.61
CA CYS A 4 -19.27 15.02 -13.70
C CYS A 4 -18.54 16.23 -13.12
N HIS A 5 -18.97 17.46 -13.44
CA HIS A 5 -18.36 18.68 -12.88
C HIS A 5 -18.50 18.78 -11.37
N LEU A 6 -19.67 18.41 -10.83
CA LEU A 6 -19.89 18.39 -9.38
C LEU A 6 -18.99 17.36 -8.70
N MET A 7 -18.89 16.15 -9.26
CA MET A 7 -17.98 15.11 -8.77
C MET A 7 -16.51 15.54 -8.86
N SER A 8 -16.10 16.20 -9.96
CA SER A 8 -14.75 16.75 -10.12
C SER A 8 -14.45 17.82 -9.09
N TRP A 9 -15.42 18.69 -8.78
CA TRP A 9 -15.27 19.68 -7.74
C TRP A 9 -15.10 19.03 -6.37
N TYR A 10 -15.96 18.07 -6.00
CA TYR A 10 -15.81 17.32 -4.74
C TYR A 10 -14.47 16.61 -4.63
N LEU A 11 -13.97 16.04 -5.74
CA LEU A 11 -12.66 15.39 -5.77
C LEU A 11 -11.52 16.41 -5.55
N LEU A 12 -11.58 17.57 -6.20
CA LEU A 12 -10.58 18.63 -6.04
C LEU A 12 -10.64 19.24 -4.64
N GLU A 13 -11.84 19.45 -4.11
CA GLU A 13 -12.07 20.00 -2.78
C GLU A 13 -11.55 19.03 -1.71
N SER A 14 -11.83 17.74 -1.86
CA SER A 14 -11.24 16.69 -1.01
C SER A 14 -9.70 16.71 -1.08
N ARG A 15 -9.11 16.82 -2.27
CA ARG A 15 -7.65 16.94 -2.44
C ARG A 15 -7.07 18.18 -1.75
N ARG A 16 -7.79 19.31 -1.76
CA ARG A 16 -7.39 20.54 -1.07
C ARG A 16 -7.38 20.33 0.45
N PHE A 17 -8.45 19.76 1.00
CA PHE A 17 -8.53 19.44 2.43
C PHE A 17 -7.43 18.46 2.88
N PHE A 18 -7.07 17.48 2.05
CA PHE A 18 -5.97 16.56 2.34
C PHE A 18 -4.58 17.22 2.38
N GLY A 19 -4.41 18.43 1.83
CA GLY A 19 -3.16 19.18 1.90
C GLY A 19 -2.98 19.97 3.21
N GLU A 20 -4.07 20.38 3.85
CA GLU A 20 -4.06 21.15 5.10
C GLU A 20 -4.10 20.24 6.34
N ILE A 21 -4.64 19.02 6.21
CA ILE A 21 -4.66 18.00 7.25
C ILE A 21 -3.49 17.05 7.00
N ALA A 22 -2.50 17.02 7.90
CA ALA A 22 -1.47 15.99 7.85
C ALA A 22 -2.14 14.61 7.76
N LEU A 23 -1.84 13.85 6.70
CA LEU A 23 -2.42 12.53 6.50
C LEU A 23 -2.27 11.71 7.79
N PRO A 24 -3.35 11.02 8.23
CA PRO A 24 -3.26 10.06 9.32
C PRO A 24 -2.07 9.14 9.10
N LYS A 25 -1.30 8.89 10.15
CA LYS A 25 -0.01 8.20 10.07
C LYS A 25 -0.17 6.81 9.48
N GLU A 26 -1.32 6.19 9.69
CA GLU A 26 -1.76 4.90 9.16
C GLU A 26 -1.82 4.93 7.62
N ILE A 27 -2.43 5.96 7.04
CA ILE A 27 -2.57 6.12 5.59
C ILE A 27 -1.22 6.45 4.96
N SER A 28 -0.43 7.30 5.61
CA SER A 28 0.92 7.63 5.17
C SER A 28 1.81 6.39 5.12
N ASN A 29 1.79 5.57 6.18
CA ASN A 29 2.51 4.31 6.26
C ASN A 29 2.05 3.31 5.19
N ALA A 30 0.74 3.19 4.95
CA ALA A 30 0.19 2.34 3.89
C ALA A 30 0.66 2.78 2.51
N THR A 31 0.65 4.08 2.24
CA THR A 31 1.10 4.64 0.95
C THR A 31 2.60 4.39 0.75
N LEU A 32 3.42 4.58 1.79
CA LEU A 32 4.86 4.31 1.74
C LEU A 32 5.16 2.84 1.52
N LEU A 33 4.47 1.93 2.23
CA LEU A 33 4.67 0.50 2.07
C LEU A 33 4.20 0.02 0.69
N ASP A 34 3.08 0.54 0.19
CA ASP A 34 2.55 0.20 -1.13
C ASP A 34 3.50 0.62 -2.26
N ALA A 35 3.98 1.87 -2.24
CA ALA A 35 4.96 2.36 -3.21
C ALA A 35 6.24 1.51 -3.17
N TRP A 36 6.77 1.25 -1.98
CA TRP A 36 7.95 0.41 -1.81
C TRP A 36 7.76 -1.02 -2.33
N LEU A 37 6.59 -1.63 -2.10
CA LEU A 37 6.26 -2.96 -2.62
C LEU A 37 6.23 -2.98 -4.14
N ILE A 38 5.62 -1.97 -4.77
CA ILE A 38 5.58 -1.85 -6.23
C ILE A 38 6.98 -1.70 -6.81
N ASP A 39 7.79 -0.80 -6.24
CA ASP A 39 9.17 -0.57 -6.69
C ASP A 39 10.01 -1.84 -6.56
N TYR A 40 9.94 -2.52 -5.40
CA TYR A 40 10.66 -3.78 -5.19
C TYR A 40 10.22 -4.88 -6.18
N CYS A 41 8.91 -5.01 -6.41
CA CYS A 41 8.36 -5.98 -7.35
C CYS A 41 8.78 -5.68 -8.79
N LYS A 42 8.82 -4.41 -9.20
CA LYS A 42 9.30 -3.97 -10.52
C LYS A 42 10.79 -4.25 -10.70
N ASP A 43 11.62 -3.89 -9.71
CA ASP A 43 13.07 -4.07 -9.76
C ASP A 43 13.47 -5.55 -9.82
N ASN A 44 12.76 -6.41 -9.08
CA ASN A 44 13.08 -7.84 -8.99
C ASN A 44 12.28 -8.71 -9.96
N GLN A 45 11.37 -8.12 -10.76
CA GLN A 45 10.44 -8.83 -11.64
C GLN A 45 9.66 -9.96 -10.94
N VAL A 46 9.25 -9.72 -9.70
CA VAL A 46 8.51 -10.69 -8.87
C VAL A 46 7.14 -10.13 -8.49
N SER A 47 6.13 -11.01 -8.47
CA SER A 47 4.78 -10.67 -7.97
C SER A 47 4.59 -10.97 -6.49
N ARG A 48 5.56 -11.66 -5.86
CA ARG A 48 5.47 -12.14 -4.49
C ARG A 48 6.77 -11.91 -3.72
N ILE A 49 6.63 -11.51 -2.46
CA ILE A 49 7.74 -11.23 -1.55
C ILE A 49 7.50 -11.96 -0.24
N SER A 50 8.53 -12.50 0.41
CA SER A 50 8.36 -13.10 1.74
C SER A 50 8.07 -12.01 2.77
N THR A 51 7.12 -12.25 3.68
CA THR A 51 6.81 -11.29 4.77
C THR A 51 8.03 -10.95 5.63
N MET A 52 8.99 -11.87 5.74
CA MET A 52 10.26 -11.63 6.42
C MET A 52 11.11 -10.57 5.71
N LEU A 53 11.24 -10.70 4.37
CA LEU A 53 11.98 -9.73 3.55
C LEU A 53 11.31 -8.36 3.56
N VAL A 54 9.97 -8.32 3.48
CA VAL A 54 9.21 -7.08 3.62
C VAL A 54 9.59 -6.40 4.94
N ARG A 55 9.54 -7.11 6.06
CA ARG A 55 9.89 -6.54 7.38
C ARG A 55 11.35 -6.05 7.47
N GLN A 56 12.29 -6.74 6.81
CA GLN A 56 13.71 -6.40 6.86
C GLN A 56 14.03 -5.15 6.03
N LEU A 57 13.50 -5.08 4.80
CA LEU A 57 13.84 -4.05 3.81
C LEU A 57 12.87 -2.86 3.81
N CYS A 58 11.73 -3.00 4.48
CA CYS A 58 10.73 -1.95 4.66
C CYS A 58 11.33 -0.64 5.21
N PRO A 59 10.79 0.53 4.78
CA PRO A 59 11.12 1.83 5.36
C PRO A 59 11.00 1.86 6.89
N ASN A 60 11.88 2.62 7.56
CA ASN A 60 11.94 2.66 9.04
C ASN A 60 10.60 3.03 9.70
N ALA A 61 9.76 3.83 9.02
CA ALA A 61 8.45 4.26 9.52
C ALA A 61 7.47 3.09 9.76
N VAL A 62 7.59 2.00 8.98
CA VAL A 62 6.67 0.86 9.01
C VAL A 62 7.35 -0.40 9.58
N ARG A 63 8.61 -0.30 10.04
CA ARG A 63 9.38 -1.44 10.57
C ARG A 63 8.86 -1.94 11.94
N THR A 64 8.22 -1.08 12.71
CA THR A 64 7.62 -1.44 14.01
C THR A 64 6.58 -2.56 13.82
N LYS A 65 6.64 -3.61 14.63
CA LYS A 65 5.84 -4.82 14.43
C LYS A 65 4.33 -4.55 14.33
N SER A 66 3.77 -3.75 15.24
CA SER A 66 2.33 -3.41 15.24
C SER A 66 1.94 -2.67 13.97
N ILE A 67 2.66 -1.58 13.67
CA ILE A 67 2.43 -0.75 12.50
C ILE A 67 2.54 -1.57 11.22
N HIS A 68 3.54 -2.45 11.10
CA HIS A 68 3.72 -3.31 9.94
C HIS A 68 2.53 -4.25 9.72
N GLU A 69 2.07 -4.92 10.77
CA GLU A 69 0.94 -5.85 10.70
C GLU A 69 -0.37 -5.10 10.39
N GLU A 70 -0.62 -3.96 11.03
CA GLU A 70 -1.76 -3.07 10.75
C GLU A 70 -1.74 -2.57 9.29
N THR A 71 -0.58 -2.12 8.81
CA THR A 71 -0.42 -1.61 7.45
C THR A 71 -0.66 -2.71 6.41
N ILE A 72 -0.13 -3.91 6.62
CA ILE A 72 -0.39 -5.05 5.73
C ILE A 72 -1.86 -5.43 5.72
N ASN A 73 -2.51 -5.44 6.89
CA ASN A 73 -3.95 -5.73 6.97
C ASN A 73 -4.76 -4.70 6.20
N HIS A 74 -4.44 -3.41 6.36
CA HIS A 74 -5.10 -2.34 5.62
C HIS A 74 -4.90 -2.47 4.10
N LEU A 75 -3.69 -2.77 3.63
CA LEU A 75 -3.43 -3.03 2.21
C LEU A 75 -4.13 -4.30 1.69
N ALA A 76 -4.34 -5.30 2.55
CA ALA A 76 -5.09 -6.49 2.22
C ALA A 76 -6.59 -6.22 2.09
N GLU A 77 -7.16 -5.43 2.99
CA GLU A 77 -8.56 -4.96 2.93
C GLU A 77 -8.83 -4.15 1.66
N LEU A 78 -7.88 -3.31 1.25
CA LEU A 78 -7.94 -2.56 -0.01
C LEU A 78 -7.73 -3.43 -1.26
N GLY A 79 -7.43 -4.72 -1.10
CA GLY A 79 -7.22 -5.65 -2.22
C GLY A 79 -5.94 -5.39 -3.03
N ARG A 80 -5.00 -4.61 -2.48
CA ARG A 80 -3.71 -4.32 -3.10
C ARG A 80 -2.72 -5.47 -2.90
N VAL A 81 -2.84 -6.15 -1.77
CA VAL A 81 -1.92 -7.20 -1.32
C VAL A 81 -2.70 -8.43 -0.85
N ARG A 82 -2.16 -9.64 -1.05
CA ARG A 82 -2.67 -10.89 -0.49
C ARG A 82 -1.61 -11.58 0.35
N THR A 83 -2.00 -12.10 1.51
CA THR A 83 -1.11 -12.92 2.33
C THR A 83 -1.38 -14.40 2.08
N ILE A 84 -0.35 -15.13 1.67
CA ILE A 84 -0.43 -16.56 1.38
C ILE A 84 0.52 -17.30 2.33
N LYS A 85 0.05 -18.41 2.90
CA LYS A 85 0.88 -19.30 3.71
C LYS A 85 1.20 -20.55 2.90
N GLU A 86 2.47 -20.72 2.54
CA GLU A 86 2.97 -21.95 1.92
C GLU A 86 3.88 -22.68 2.91
N GLY A 87 3.33 -23.72 3.54
CA GLY A 87 4.02 -24.48 4.59
C GLY A 87 4.42 -23.60 5.78
N LYS A 88 5.74 -23.49 6.04
CA LYS A 88 6.29 -22.66 7.12
C LYS A 88 6.51 -21.19 6.72
N LYS A 89 6.44 -20.85 5.42
CA LYS A 89 6.74 -19.51 4.92
C LYS A 89 5.46 -18.72 4.67
N LYS A 90 5.50 -17.44 5.03
CA LYS A 90 4.46 -16.45 4.69
C LYS A 90 4.94 -15.62 3.50
N TRP A 91 4.08 -15.55 2.50
CA TRP A 91 4.25 -14.79 1.28
C TRP A 91 3.25 -13.65 1.25
N LEU A 92 3.68 -12.57 0.63
CA LEU A 92 2.92 -11.36 0.40
C LEU A 92 2.92 -11.13 -1.10
N GLU A 93 1.77 -11.36 -1.73
CA GLU A 93 1.57 -11.18 -3.17
C GLU A 93 1.00 -9.79 -3.44
N VAL A 94 1.65 -9.04 -4.33
CA VAL A 94 1.16 -7.75 -4.79
C VAL A 94 0.23 -7.98 -5.98
N ASN A 95 -0.87 -7.23 -6.04
CA ASN A 95 -1.81 -7.32 -7.15
C ASN A 95 -1.10 -6.99 -8.48
N PRO A 96 -1.04 -7.91 -9.45
CA PRO A 96 -0.29 -7.72 -10.69
C PRO A 96 -0.79 -6.54 -11.52
N LYS A 97 -2.07 -6.14 -11.39
CA LYS A 97 -2.61 -4.95 -12.06
C LYS A 97 -1.91 -3.65 -11.64
N LEU A 98 -1.26 -3.63 -10.47
CA LEU A 98 -0.48 -2.48 -9.99
C LEU A 98 0.93 -2.45 -10.61
N LEU A 99 1.40 -3.56 -11.19
CA LEU A 99 2.74 -3.68 -11.77
C LEU A 99 2.76 -3.39 -13.27
N GLU A 100 1.62 -3.50 -13.96
CA GLU A 100 1.45 -3.29 -15.40
C GLU A 100 1.31 -1.82 -15.82
N ALA A 101 1.37 -0.88 -14.86
CA ALA A 101 1.23 0.57 -15.09
C ALA A 101 2.52 1.24 -15.58
#